data_AF-A0AAE0WB79-F1
#
_entry.id   AF-A0AAE0WB79-F1
#
_cell.length_a   1.000
_cell.length_b   1.000
_cell.length_c   1.000
_cell.angle_alpha   90.00
_cell.angle_beta   90.00
_cell.angle_gamma   90.00
#
_symmetry.space_group_name_H-M   'P 1'
#
loop_
_entity.id
_entity.type
_entity.pdbx_description
1 polymer ?
#
loop_
_entity_poly.entity_id
_entity_poly.type
_entity_poly.pdbx_seq_one_letter_code
_entity_poly.pdbx_strand_id
1 'polypeptide(L)'
;MLFFRRAVSYRHSIKHTLSCLLYAGAVVVSTTVLLPLSAQNAQPVPQNETDLIGYADFLFQEKEYYRAVTAYKSYLYYYSGGQYTDHAYIQVGRSYMSGDRLQDAVDYWQNADTGITLKPDSQKRVQIYLTLSYLDLEREKPYSNGGDLRMDQNDFSQRDFHTFAERFNAGQAQIQDKYKSPWLAGGLSAVLPGAGSAYNGRYIEAAYVFVLTSVFLYATFDSERRGEKGYVPVFAFFTIAFYGGGIYAAVNSTHRYNDRLHTDFLDEQRRRYRIFYDAR
;
A
#
# COMPACT_ATOMS: atom_id res chain seq x y z
N MET A 1 -1.90 -72.80 55.34
CA MET A 1 -1.22 -71.63 54.72
C MET A 1 -1.83 -71.30 53.34
N LEU A 2 -3.16 -71.18 53.24
CA LEU A 2 -3.87 -71.02 51.93
C LEU A 2 -4.98 -69.95 51.94
N PHE A 3 -5.34 -69.39 53.09
CA PHE A 3 -6.41 -68.37 53.17
C PHE A 3 -5.92 -66.92 53.04
N PHE A 4 -4.63 -66.62 53.22
CA PHE A 4 -4.12 -65.25 53.17
C PHE A 4 -3.69 -64.76 51.76
N ARG A 5 -3.55 -65.65 50.77
CA ARG A 5 -3.13 -65.27 49.42
C ARG A 5 -4.27 -64.81 48.49
N ARG A 6 -5.54 -65.04 48.84
CA ARG A 6 -6.69 -64.62 48.00
C ARG A 6 -7.11 -63.15 48.20
N ALA A 7 -6.86 -62.55 49.37
CA ALA A 7 -7.33 -61.19 49.66
C ALA A 7 -6.52 -60.08 48.96
N VAL A 8 -5.23 -60.31 48.69
CA VAL A 8 -4.34 -59.29 48.08
C VAL A 8 -4.58 -59.17 46.57
N SER A 9 -4.92 -60.26 45.88
CA SER A 9 -5.17 -60.26 44.44
C SER A 9 -6.47 -59.53 44.06
N TYR A 10 -7.51 -59.60 44.90
CA TYR A 10 -8.81 -58.95 44.66
C TYR A 10 -8.73 -57.42 44.76
N ARG A 11 -7.88 -56.89 45.66
CA ARG A 11 -7.72 -55.45 45.90
C ARG A 11 -7.00 -54.72 44.77
N HIS A 12 -6.20 -55.43 43.97
CA HIS A 12 -5.52 -54.84 42.80
C HIS A 12 -6.45 -54.78 41.58
N SER A 13 -7.28 -55.79 41.36
CA SER A 13 -8.21 -55.85 40.21
C SER A 13 -9.30 -54.77 40.26
N ILE A 14 -9.84 -54.47 41.46
CA ILE A 14 -10.86 -53.41 41.66
C ILE A 14 -10.30 -52.00 41.41
N LYS A 15 -9.03 -51.75 41.75
CA LYS A 15 -8.40 -50.44 41.52
C LYS A 15 -8.16 -50.17 40.04
N HIS A 16 -7.79 -51.19 39.25
CA HIS A 16 -7.61 -51.03 37.80
C HIS A 16 -8.94 -50.84 37.06
N THR A 17 -10.01 -51.52 37.48
CA THR A 17 -11.34 -51.37 36.87
C THR A 17 -11.99 -50.01 37.19
N LEU A 18 -11.82 -49.48 38.41
CA LEU A 18 -12.29 -48.14 38.77
C LEU A 18 -11.53 -47.02 38.05
N SER A 19 -10.22 -47.15 37.83
CA SER A 19 -9.44 -46.19 37.04
C SER A 19 -9.85 -46.15 35.57
N CYS A 20 -10.17 -47.30 34.95
CA CYS A 20 -10.65 -47.34 33.57
C CYS A 20 -12.04 -46.71 33.40
N LEU A 21 -12.95 -46.91 34.37
CA LEU A 21 -14.29 -46.30 34.34
C LEU A 21 -14.25 -44.77 34.55
N LEU A 22 -13.35 -44.27 35.40
CA LEU A 22 -13.13 -42.83 35.58
C LEU A 22 -12.51 -42.18 34.34
N TYR A 23 -11.56 -42.85 33.67
CA TYR A 23 -10.99 -42.36 32.39
C TYR A 23 -12.02 -42.38 31.25
N ALA A 24 -12.83 -43.43 31.14
CA ALA A 24 -13.89 -43.51 30.14
C ALA A 24 -14.96 -42.43 30.35
N GLY A 25 -15.36 -42.17 31.59
CA GLY A 25 -16.29 -41.08 31.92
C GLY A 25 -15.73 -39.69 31.61
N ALA A 26 -14.46 -39.43 31.94
CA ALA A 26 -13.81 -38.15 31.66
C ALA A 26 -13.63 -37.88 30.15
N VAL A 27 -13.35 -38.91 29.36
CA VAL A 27 -13.23 -38.79 27.89
C VAL A 27 -14.60 -38.53 27.25
N VAL A 28 -15.67 -39.17 27.72
CA VAL A 28 -17.04 -38.94 27.21
C VAL A 28 -17.57 -37.57 27.60
N VAL A 29 -17.28 -37.08 28.81
CA VAL A 29 -17.66 -35.72 29.24
C VAL A 29 -16.86 -34.65 28.47
N SER A 30 -15.59 -34.93 28.14
CA SER A 30 -14.77 -34.03 27.32
C SER A 30 -15.30 -33.95 25.88
N THR A 31 -15.64 -35.08 25.24
CA THR A 31 -16.13 -35.07 23.85
C THR A 31 -17.56 -34.57 23.70
N THR A 32 -18.44 -34.81 24.67
CA THR A 32 -19.86 -34.37 24.59
C THR A 32 -20.09 -32.91 24.98
N VAL A 33 -19.23 -32.31 25.82
CA VAL A 33 -19.36 -30.91 26.25
C VAL A 33 -18.54 -29.94 25.38
N LEU A 34 -17.47 -30.39 24.71
CA LEU A 34 -16.69 -29.53 23.81
C LEU A 34 -17.29 -29.37 22.40
N LEU A 35 -18.11 -30.32 21.91
CA LEU A 35 -18.76 -30.21 20.60
C LEU A 35 -19.83 -29.09 20.50
N PRO A 36 -20.65 -28.78 21.53
CA PRO A 36 -21.64 -27.70 21.40
C PRO A 36 -21.06 -26.29 21.60
N LEU A 37 -19.87 -26.12 22.20
CA LEU A 37 -19.29 -24.79 22.45
C LEU A 37 -18.63 -24.17 21.21
N SER A 38 -18.12 -24.98 20.27
CA SER A 38 -17.62 -24.49 18.98
C SER A 38 -18.76 -24.13 18.01
N ALA A 39 -19.92 -24.77 18.15
CA ALA A 39 -21.09 -24.49 17.31
C ALA A 39 -21.78 -23.17 17.66
N GLN A 40 -21.74 -22.72 18.92
CA GLN A 40 -22.39 -21.47 19.36
C GLN A 40 -21.72 -20.20 18.82
N ASN A 41 -20.45 -20.29 18.38
CA ASN A 41 -19.70 -19.17 17.80
C ASN A 41 -19.48 -19.31 16.29
N ALA A 42 -20.12 -20.29 15.63
CA ALA A 42 -20.06 -20.40 14.18
C ALA A 42 -20.84 -19.23 13.57
N GLN A 43 -20.14 -18.38 12.82
CA GLN A 43 -20.79 -17.35 12.01
C GLN A 43 -21.83 -18.03 11.12
N PRO A 44 -23.07 -17.50 11.03
CA PRO A 44 -24.11 -18.11 10.20
C PRO A 44 -23.59 -18.23 8.76
N VAL A 45 -23.67 -19.44 8.19
CA VAL A 45 -23.32 -19.66 6.79
C VAL A 45 -24.27 -18.80 5.94
N PRO A 46 -23.77 -17.91 5.07
CA PRO A 46 -24.63 -17.03 4.28
C PRO A 46 -25.64 -17.85 3.46
N GLN A 47 -26.94 -17.59 3.64
CA GLN A 47 -27.99 -18.37 2.97
C GLN A 47 -28.61 -17.63 1.77
N ASN A 48 -28.44 -16.31 1.72
CA ASN A 48 -29.05 -15.45 0.72
C ASN A 48 -28.04 -14.40 0.21
N GLU A 49 -28.42 -13.67 -0.85
CA GLU A 49 -27.60 -12.61 -1.45
C GLU A 49 -27.14 -11.56 -0.45
N THR A 50 -28.01 -11.17 0.48
CA THR A 50 -27.77 -10.09 1.44
C THR A 50 -26.78 -10.53 2.53
N ASP A 51 -26.87 -11.77 3.00
CA ASP A 51 -25.93 -12.32 3.98
C ASP A 51 -24.53 -12.45 3.35
N LEU A 52 -24.46 -12.89 2.09
CA LEU A 52 -23.19 -13.12 1.40
C LEU A 52 -22.48 -11.79 1.11
N ILE A 53 -23.22 -10.78 0.63
CA ILE A 53 -22.64 -9.45 0.43
C ILE A 53 -22.28 -8.78 1.75
N GLY A 54 -23.13 -8.92 2.79
CA GLY A 54 -22.87 -8.38 4.12
C GLY A 54 -21.61 -8.97 4.75
N TYR A 55 -21.37 -10.28 4.59
CA TYR A 55 -20.12 -10.90 5.03
C TYR A 55 -18.90 -10.39 4.25
N ALA A 56 -19.02 -10.21 2.93
CA ALA A 56 -17.94 -9.66 2.12
C ALA A 56 -17.61 -8.19 2.49
N ASP A 57 -18.64 -7.38 2.74
CA ASP A 57 -18.51 -6.01 3.23
C ASP A 57 -17.86 -5.97 4.63
N PHE A 58 -18.26 -6.87 5.52
CA PHE A 58 -17.62 -7.02 6.84
C PHE A 58 -16.12 -7.32 6.70
N LEU A 59 -15.73 -8.30 5.89
CA LEU A 59 -14.32 -8.62 5.65
C LEU A 59 -13.54 -7.42 5.10
N PHE A 60 -14.15 -6.67 4.17
CA PHE A 60 -13.54 -5.45 3.64
C PHE A 60 -13.31 -4.40 4.74
N GLN A 61 -14.32 -4.16 5.59
CA GLN A 61 -14.24 -3.19 6.69
C GLN A 61 -13.21 -3.58 7.76
N GLU A 62 -13.04 -4.89 7.99
CA GLU A 62 -11.98 -5.44 8.86
C GLU A 62 -10.60 -5.44 8.20
N LYS A 63 -10.46 -4.85 7.00
CA LYS A 63 -9.22 -4.77 6.20
C LYS A 63 -8.66 -6.13 5.77
N GLU A 64 -9.49 -7.15 5.81
CA GLU A 64 -9.19 -8.51 5.35
C GLU A 64 -9.35 -8.61 3.83
N TYR A 65 -8.68 -7.72 3.09
CA TYR A 65 -8.95 -7.46 1.67
C TYR A 65 -8.85 -8.70 0.80
N TYR A 66 -7.88 -9.58 1.05
CA TYR A 66 -7.73 -10.83 0.30
C TYR A 66 -8.91 -11.78 0.52
N ARG A 67 -9.41 -11.87 1.76
CA ARG A 67 -10.59 -12.68 2.07
C ARG A 67 -11.85 -12.03 1.50
N ALA A 68 -11.93 -10.71 1.54
CA ALA A 68 -13.01 -9.94 0.93
C ALA A 68 -13.08 -10.18 -0.59
N VAL A 69 -11.94 -10.15 -1.30
CA VAL A 69 -11.86 -10.52 -2.74
C VAL A 69 -12.49 -11.89 -2.97
N THR A 70 -12.14 -12.89 -2.18
CA THR A 70 -12.71 -14.24 -2.32
C THR A 70 -14.21 -14.22 -2.09
N ALA A 71 -14.70 -13.57 -1.04
CA ALA A 71 -16.13 -13.50 -0.72
C ALA A 71 -16.95 -12.78 -1.80
N TYR A 72 -16.47 -11.64 -2.32
CA TYR A 72 -17.13 -10.94 -3.42
C TYR A 72 -17.10 -11.75 -4.71
N LYS A 73 -15.98 -12.39 -5.04
CA LYS A 73 -15.92 -13.29 -6.21
C LYS A 73 -16.86 -14.48 -6.06
N SER A 74 -17.02 -15.02 -4.86
CA SER A 74 -18.04 -16.03 -4.58
C SER A 74 -19.46 -15.49 -4.82
N TYR A 75 -19.78 -14.28 -4.36
CA TYR A 75 -21.08 -13.65 -4.68
C TYR A 75 -21.28 -13.52 -6.19
N LEU A 76 -20.30 -12.99 -6.92
CA LEU A 76 -20.37 -12.83 -8.38
C LEU A 76 -20.52 -14.17 -9.12
N TYR A 77 -19.98 -15.26 -8.57
CA TYR A 77 -20.12 -16.60 -9.13
C TYR A 77 -21.54 -17.15 -8.97
N TYR A 78 -22.13 -17.02 -7.78
CA TYR A 78 -23.47 -17.56 -7.51
C TYR A 78 -24.61 -16.62 -7.95
N TYR A 79 -24.35 -15.32 -8.02
CA TYR A 79 -25.35 -14.26 -8.24
C TYR A 79 -24.87 -13.23 -9.26
N SER A 80 -24.41 -13.68 -10.43
CA SER A 80 -23.84 -12.81 -11.49
C SER A 80 -24.78 -11.72 -12.04
N GLY A 81 -26.08 -11.78 -11.75
CA GLY A 81 -27.08 -10.74 -12.06
C GLY A 81 -27.93 -10.31 -10.85
N GLY A 82 -27.45 -10.58 -9.64
CA GLY A 82 -28.13 -10.22 -8.39
C GLY A 82 -28.20 -8.72 -8.13
N GLN A 83 -28.90 -8.34 -7.06
CA GLN A 83 -29.13 -6.94 -6.71
C GLN A 83 -27.80 -6.17 -6.46
N TYR A 84 -26.78 -6.88 -5.99
CA TYR A 84 -25.50 -6.32 -5.56
C TYR A 84 -24.34 -6.60 -6.51
N THR A 85 -24.60 -7.09 -7.74
CA THR A 85 -23.55 -7.41 -8.73
C THR A 85 -22.58 -6.26 -8.96
N ASP A 86 -23.09 -5.05 -9.23
CA ASP A 86 -22.26 -3.87 -9.46
C ASP A 86 -21.40 -3.52 -8.26
N HIS A 87 -21.96 -3.64 -7.05
CA HIS A 87 -21.24 -3.38 -5.79
C HIS A 87 -20.14 -4.43 -5.58
N ALA A 88 -20.47 -5.72 -5.64
CA ALA A 88 -19.52 -6.81 -5.46
C ALA A 88 -18.36 -6.72 -6.47
N TYR A 89 -18.66 -6.42 -7.74
CA TYR A 89 -17.66 -6.23 -8.77
C TYR A 89 -16.69 -5.09 -8.41
N ILE A 90 -17.22 -3.92 -8.09
CA ILE A 90 -16.39 -2.77 -7.70
C ILE A 90 -15.59 -3.09 -6.44
N GLN A 91 -16.17 -3.83 -5.51
CA GLN A 91 -15.49 -4.19 -4.27
C GLN A 91 -14.34 -5.19 -4.47
N VAL A 92 -14.40 -6.09 -5.45
CA VAL A 92 -13.25 -6.96 -5.78
C VAL A 92 -12.03 -6.11 -6.15
N GLY A 93 -12.18 -5.21 -7.13
CA GLY A 93 -11.05 -4.39 -7.56
C GLY A 93 -10.60 -3.39 -6.49
N ARG A 94 -11.54 -2.78 -5.73
CA ARG A 94 -11.19 -1.96 -4.56
C ARG A 94 -10.43 -2.73 -3.49
N SER A 95 -10.76 -4.01 -3.29
CA SER A 95 -10.03 -4.88 -2.35
C SER A 95 -8.61 -5.15 -2.83
N TYR A 96 -8.41 -5.37 -4.14
CA TYR A 96 -7.06 -5.48 -4.69
C TYR A 96 -6.25 -4.19 -4.53
N MET A 97 -6.84 -3.03 -4.83
CA MET A 97 -6.19 -1.73 -4.64
C MET A 97 -5.85 -1.49 -3.16
N SER A 98 -6.80 -1.76 -2.25
CA SER A 98 -6.62 -1.56 -0.80
C SER A 98 -5.65 -2.60 -0.21
N GLY A 99 -5.52 -3.78 -0.82
CA GLY A 99 -4.58 -4.83 -0.45
C GLY A 99 -3.17 -4.69 -1.02
N ASP A 100 -2.84 -3.54 -1.63
CA ASP A 100 -1.54 -3.26 -2.28
C ASP A 100 -1.21 -4.21 -3.46
N ARG A 101 -2.26 -4.77 -4.08
CA ARG A 101 -2.16 -5.63 -5.27
C ARG A 101 -2.63 -4.84 -6.48
N LEU A 102 -1.92 -3.76 -6.77
CA LEU A 102 -2.30 -2.79 -7.81
C LEU A 102 -2.32 -3.43 -9.20
N GLN A 103 -1.37 -4.34 -9.48
CA GLN A 103 -1.37 -5.10 -10.74
C GLN A 103 -2.62 -5.98 -10.87
N ASP A 104 -2.99 -6.72 -9.81
CA ASP A 104 -4.22 -7.52 -9.81
C ASP A 104 -5.47 -6.65 -9.98
N ALA A 105 -5.47 -5.44 -9.41
CA ALA A 105 -6.55 -4.48 -9.58
C ALA A 105 -6.68 -4.05 -11.04
N VAL A 106 -5.57 -3.61 -11.66
CA VAL A 106 -5.52 -3.26 -13.09
C VAL A 106 -6.01 -4.42 -13.94
N ASP A 107 -5.46 -5.62 -13.74
CA ASP A 107 -5.83 -6.81 -14.49
C ASP A 107 -7.32 -7.13 -14.33
N TYR A 108 -7.86 -7.01 -13.12
CA TYR A 108 -9.28 -7.22 -12.84
C TYR A 108 -10.15 -6.18 -13.54
N TRP A 109 -9.78 -4.91 -13.50
CA TRP A 109 -10.54 -3.84 -14.14
C TRP A 109 -10.54 -3.93 -15.67
N GLN A 110 -9.45 -4.41 -16.28
CA GLN A 110 -9.33 -4.55 -17.74
C GLN A 110 -9.94 -5.83 -18.28
N ASN A 111 -9.72 -6.95 -17.57
CA ASN A 111 -9.93 -8.29 -18.10
C ASN A 111 -11.06 -9.03 -17.41
N ALA A 112 -11.97 -8.34 -16.71
CA ALA A 112 -13.11 -8.99 -16.07
C ALA A 112 -14.16 -9.44 -17.11
N ASP A 113 -13.80 -10.45 -17.87
CA ASP A 113 -14.65 -11.25 -18.74
C ASP A 113 -15.53 -12.17 -17.87
N THR A 114 -16.45 -11.55 -17.14
CA THR A 114 -17.27 -12.23 -16.12
C THR A 114 -18.69 -12.52 -16.58
N GLY A 115 -19.04 -12.19 -17.83
CA GLY A 115 -20.44 -12.19 -18.28
C GLY A 115 -21.32 -11.20 -17.50
N ILE A 116 -20.73 -10.37 -16.63
CA ILE A 116 -21.40 -9.36 -15.81
C ILE A 116 -21.60 -8.11 -16.65
N THR A 117 -22.86 -7.71 -16.81
CA THR A 117 -23.21 -6.43 -17.42
C THR A 117 -23.40 -5.38 -16.33
N LEU A 118 -22.37 -4.58 -16.09
CA LEU A 118 -22.45 -3.46 -15.16
C LEU A 118 -23.38 -2.36 -15.68
N LYS A 119 -24.10 -1.69 -14.78
CA LYS A 119 -24.87 -0.49 -15.15
C LYS A 119 -23.92 0.59 -15.70
N PRO A 120 -24.39 1.47 -16.60
CA PRO A 120 -23.54 2.51 -17.20
C PRO A 120 -22.80 3.37 -16.16
N ASP A 121 -23.44 3.62 -15.02
CA ASP A 121 -22.86 4.36 -13.91
C ASP A 121 -21.64 3.66 -13.28
N SER A 122 -21.79 2.36 -13.03
CA SER A 122 -20.78 1.48 -12.46
C SER A 122 -19.58 1.29 -13.40
N GLN A 123 -19.82 1.18 -14.72
CA GLN A 123 -18.75 1.10 -15.73
C GLN A 123 -17.81 2.31 -15.67
N LYS A 124 -18.37 3.51 -15.50
CA LYS A 124 -17.56 4.74 -15.37
C LYS A 124 -16.77 4.79 -14.08
N ARG A 125 -17.34 4.35 -12.96
CA ARG A 125 -16.61 4.22 -11.69
C ARG A 125 -15.41 3.27 -11.85
N VAL A 126 -15.62 2.13 -12.51
CA VAL A 126 -14.55 1.18 -12.83
C VAL A 126 -13.46 1.84 -13.67
N GLN A 127 -13.80 2.65 -14.67
CA GLN A 127 -12.80 3.33 -15.48
C GLN A 127 -11.95 4.32 -14.67
N ILE A 128 -12.54 5.00 -13.68
CA ILE A 128 -11.78 5.84 -12.73
C ILE A 128 -10.89 5.00 -11.85
N TYR A 129 -11.40 3.90 -11.28
CA TYR A 129 -10.59 3.01 -10.47
C TYR A 129 -9.45 2.39 -11.27
N LEU A 130 -9.66 2.07 -12.55
CA LEU A 130 -8.61 1.64 -13.46
C LEU A 130 -7.55 2.73 -13.65
N THR A 131 -7.96 3.96 -13.98
CA THR A 131 -7.04 5.09 -14.11
C THR A 131 -6.24 5.29 -12.83
N LEU A 132 -6.89 5.26 -11.67
CA LEU A 132 -6.19 5.36 -10.39
C LEU A 132 -5.27 4.18 -10.11
N SER A 133 -5.68 2.96 -10.43
CA SER A 133 -4.85 1.77 -10.22
C SER A 133 -3.57 1.86 -11.04
N TYR A 134 -3.64 2.39 -12.27
CA TYR A 134 -2.45 2.66 -13.09
C TYR A 134 -1.54 3.72 -12.48
N LEU A 135 -2.11 4.83 -12.01
CA LEU A 135 -1.35 5.90 -11.37
C LEU A 135 -0.68 5.44 -10.08
N ASP A 136 -1.38 4.59 -9.32
CA ASP A 136 -0.85 3.99 -8.10
C ASP A 136 0.26 2.99 -8.41
N LEU A 137 0.12 2.19 -9.48
CA LEU A 137 1.12 1.21 -9.91
C LEU A 137 2.43 1.89 -10.32
N GLU A 138 2.36 3.03 -11.01
CA GLU A 138 3.53 3.85 -11.37
C GLU A 138 4.26 4.43 -10.13
N ARG A 139 3.62 4.40 -8.95
CA ARG A 139 4.12 4.99 -7.70
C ARG A 139 4.93 4.04 -6.83
N GLU A 140 5.17 2.77 -7.17
CA GLU A 140 5.85 1.80 -6.29
C GLU A 140 7.29 2.19 -5.90
N LYS A 141 7.45 3.12 -4.93
CA LYS A 141 8.22 3.17 -3.66
C LYS A 141 7.94 4.49 -2.91
N PRO A 142 7.84 4.55 -1.56
CA PRO A 142 7.14 3.71 -0.59
C PRO A 142 6.14 4.56 0.25
N TYR A 143 4.84 4.33 0.10
CA TYR A 143 3.87 4.60 1.16
C TYR A 143 2.84 3.49 1.12
N SER A 144 3.28 2.32 1.57
CA SER A 144 2.37 1.26 1.99
C SER A 144 1.55 1.79 3.14
N ASN A 145 0.27 1.96 2.90
CA ASN A 145 -0.77 1.72 3.89
C ASN A 145 -2.04 1.51 3.07
N GLY A 146 -2.43 0.25 2.93
CA GLY A 146 -3.68 -0.20 2.34
C GLY A 146 -4.89 0.40 3.06
N GLY A 147 -5.14 1.68 2.79
CA GLY A 147 -6.24 2.44 3.34
C GLY A 147 -7.51 2.16 2.54
N ASP A 148 -8.64 2.10 3.24
CA ASP A 148 -9.94 1.84 2.65
C ASP A 148 -10.31 2.94 1.65
N LEU A 149 -10.36 2.61 0.36
CA LEU A 149 -10.74 3.53 -0.73
C LEU A 149 -12.23 3.89 -0.69
N ARG A 150 -12.72 4.68 0.27
CA ARG A 150 -14.15 4.98 0.39
C ARG A 150 -14.58 6.03 -0.65
N MET A 151 -15.42 5.66 -1.61
CA MET A 151 -16.17 6.61 -2.47
C MET A 151 -17.61 6.76 -1.96
N ASP A 152 -18.12 7.99 -2.02
CA ASP A 152 -19.55 8.29 -1.86
C ASP A 152 -20.32 7.74 -3.07
N GLN A 153 -21.15 6.71 -2.86
CA GLN A 153 -21.68 5.85 -3.93
C GLN A 153 -22.77 6.50 -4.80
N ASN A 154 -23.30 7.65 -4.41
CA ASN A 154 -24.66 8.04 -4.84
C ASN A 154 -24.76 9.08 -5.98
N ASP A 155 -23.68 9.47 -6.68
CA ASP A 155 -23.82 10.62 -7.62
C ASP A 155 -22.90 10.67 -8.86
N PHE A 156 -22.29 9.56 -9.33
CA PHE A 156 -21.25 9.65 -10.37
C PHE A 156 -21.71 9.49 -11.84
N SER A 157 -22.31 10.54 -12.41
CA SER A 157 -22.93 10.54 -13.75
C SER A 157 -21.96 10.48 -14.95
N GLN A 158 -22.47 10.35 -16.19
CA GLN A 158 -21.63 10.31 -17.42
C GLN A 158 -20.88 11.61 -17.64
N ARG A 159 -21.52 12.72 -17.27
CA ARG A 159 -20.93 14.05 -17.32
C ARG A 159 -19.73 14.14 -16.38
N ASP A 160 -19.80 13.50 -15.21
CA ASP A 160 -18.75 13.59 -14.21
C ASP A 160 -17.47 12.85 -14.65
N PHE A 161 -17.60 11.77 -15.43
CA PHE A 161 -16.45 11.06 -16.00
C PHE A 161 -15.71 11.87 -17.08
N HIS A 162 -16.42 12.39 -18.09
CA HIS A 162 -15.78 13.23 -19.12
C HIS A 162 -15.11 14.45 -18.47
N THR A 163 -15.81 15.05 -17.50
CA THR A 163 -15.28 16.16 -16.70
C THR A 163 -14.05 15.73 -15.89
N PHE A 164 -14.00 14.51 -15.36
CA PHE A 164 -12.81 13.94 -14.72
C PHE A 164 -11.65 13.84 -15.70
N ALA A 165 -11.82 13.12 -16.81
CA ALA A 165 -10.73 12.84 -17.75
C ALA A 165 -10.14 14.14 -18.32
N GLU A 166 -11.01 15.08 -18.71
CA GLU A 166 -10.60 16.38 -19.24
C GLU A 166 -9.84 17.22 -18.19
N ARG A 167 -10.34 17.30 -16.96
CA ARG A 167 -9.67 18.04 -15.87
C ARG A 167 -8.39 17.37 -15.41
N PHE A 168 -8.38 16.05 -15.38
CA PHE A 168 -7.20 15.26 -15.03
C PHE A 168 -6.09 15.50 -16.06
N ASN A 169 -6.40 15.40 -17.36
CA ASN A 169 -5.46 15.67 -18.43
C ASN A 169 -4.97 17.12 -18.44
N ALA A 170 -5.87 18.08 -18.23
CA ALA A 170 -5.50 19.49 -18.14
C ALA A 170 -4.61 19.79 -16.92
N GLY A 171 -4.92 19.19 -15.77
CA GLY A 171 -4.11 19.31 -14.56
C GLY A 171 -2.73 18.64 -14.70
N GLN A 172 -2.67 17.46 -15.34
CA GLN A 172 -1.44 16.77 -15.74
C GLN A 172 -0.54 17.67 -16.60
N ALA A 173 -1.10 18.29 -17.65
CA ALA A 173 -0.34 19.21 -18.49
C ALA A 173 0.20 20.39 -17.68
N GLN A 174 -0.62 20.96 -16.79
CA GLN A 174 -0.23 22.08 -15.94
C GLN A 174 0.90 21.73 -14.95
N ILE A 175 0.94 20.51 -14.41
CA ILE A 175 2.02 20.09 -13.51
C ILE A 175 3.31 19.79 -14.30
N GLN A 176 3.18 19.23 -15.51
CA GLN A 176 4.30 18.92 -16.38
C GLN A 176 5.02 20.20 -16.81
N ASP A 177 4.29 21.28 -17.08
CA ASP A 177 4.86 22.60 -17.38
C ASP A 177 5.67 23.18 -16.21
N LYS A 178 5.40 22.75 -14.98
CA LYS A 178 6.13 23.18 -13.77
C LYS A 178 7.36 22.33 -13.48
N TYR A 179 7.58 21.23 -14.21
CA TYR A 179 8.72 20.36 -13.97
C TYR A 179 10.03 21.09 -14.25
N LYS A 180 10.98 20.86 -13.36
CA LYS A 180 12.35 21.36 -13.48
C LYS A 180 13.22 20.30 -14.12
N SER A 181 14.22 20.72 -14.91
CA SER A 181 15.12 19.79 -15.61
C SER A 181 16.28 19.37 -14.71
N PRO A 182 16.43 18.06 -14.38
CA PRO A 182 17.54 17.59 -13.55
C PRO A 182 18.90 17.78 -14.23
N TRP A 183 18.96 17.60 -15.55
CA TRP A 183 20.19 17.83 -16.33
C TRP A 183 20.61 19.29 -16.33
N LEU A 184 19.65 20.21 -16.44
CA LEU A 184 19.96 21.64 -16.33
C LEU A 184 20.48 21.97 -14.93
N ALA A 185 19.84 21.45 -13.87
CA ALA A 185 20.31 21.65 -12.50
C ALA A 185 21.74 21.12 -12.31
N GLY A 186 22.02 19.90 -12.79
CA GLY A 186 23.35 19.31 -12.74
C GLY A 186 24.38 20.11 -13.55
N GLY A 187 24.03 20.50 -14.77
CA GLY A 187 24.88 21.30 -15.65
C GLY A 187 25.21 22.68 -15.08
N LEU A 188 24.22 23.36 -14.51
CA LEU A 188 24.43 24.64 -13.80
C LEU A 188 25.39 24.45 -12.62
N SER A 189 25.18 23.43 -11.78
CA SER A 189 26.09 23.13 -10.67
C SER A 189 27.50 22.72 -11.12
N ALA A 190 27.63 22.12 -12.30
CA ALA A 190 28.91 21.74 -12.90
C ALA A 190 29.67 22.92 -13.53
N VAL A 191 29.00 24.04 -13.78
CA VAL A 191 29.66 25.29 -14.18
C VAL A 191 29.99 26.13 -12.94
N LEU A 192 29.03 26.22 -12.02
CA LEU A 192 29.15 27.04 -10.81
C LEU A 192 28.63 26.25 -9.60
N PRO A 193 29.48 25.96 -8.61
CA PRO A 193 29.07 25.21 -7.41
C PRO A 193 27.83 25.85 -6.76
N GLY A 194 26.78 25.06 -6.55
CA GLY A 194 25.54 25.50 -5.92
C GLY A 194 24.49 26.08 -6.86
N ALA A 195 24.82 26.42 -8.12
CA ALA A 195 23.87 27.04 -9.04
C ALA A 195 22.63 26.18 -9.36
N GLY A 196 22.80 24.86 -9.48
CA GLY A 196 21.67 23.94 -9.64
C GLY A 196 20.74 23.89 -8.42
N SER A 197 21.28 24.02 -7.21
CA SER A 197 20.46 24.11 -5.99
C SER A 197 19.70 25.44 -5.95
N ALA A 198 20.31 26.53 -6.42
CA ALA A 198 19.64 27.84 -6.55
C ALA A 198 18.51 27.81 -7.60
N TYR A 199 18.71 27.12 -8.73
CA TYR A 199 17.66 26.85 -9.73
C TYR A 199 16.45 26.13 -9.11
N ASN A 200 16.70 25.24 -8.15
CA ASN A 200 15.66 24.56 -7.39
C ASN A 200 15.03 25.42 -6.27
N GLY A 201 15.48 26.67 -6.08
CA GLY A 201 15.02 27.56 -5.01
C GLY A 201 15.63 27.23 -3.63
N ARG A 202 16.61 26.32 -3.58
CA ARG A 202 17.28 25.90 -2.34
C ARG A 202 18.52 26.77 -2.09
N TYR A 203 18.31 28.05 -1.83
CA TYR A 203 19.39 29.05 -1.72
C TYR A 203 20.36 28.77 -0.58
N ILE A 204 19.88 28.23 0.54
CA ILE A 204 20.73 27.86 1.68
C ILE A 204 21.68 26.72 1.28
N GLU A 205 21.18 25.70 0.58
CA GLU A 205 22.00 24.60 0.05
C GLU A 205 23.00 25.11 -0.99
N ALA A 206 22.56 25.99 -1.89
CA ALA A 206 23.43 26.64 -2.87
C ALA A 206 24.59 27.40 -2.20
N ALA A 207 24.29 28.17 -1.15
CA ALA A 207 25.29 28.93 -0.41
C ALA A 207 26.32 28.02 0.28
N TYR A 208 25.87 26.95 0.95
CA TYR A 208 26.80 26.00 1.58
C TYR A 208 27.71 25.31 0.57
N VAL A 209 27.16 24.82 -0.55
CA VAL A 209 27.95 24.17 -1.61
C VAL A 209 28.97 25.14 -2.20
N PHE A 210 28.54 26.38 -2.49
CA PHE A 210 29.42 27.42 -3.03
C PHE A 210 30.56 27.74 -2.05
N VAL A 211 30.23 28.13 -0.82
CA VAL A 211 31.22 28.56 0.18
C VAL A 211 32.20 27.44 0.51
N LEU A 212 31.72 26.23 0.79
CA LEU A 212 32.60 25.12 1.15
C LEU A 212 33.53 24.75 0.00
N THR A 213 33.00 24.65 -1.23
CA THR A 213 33.83 24.35 -2.41
C THR A 213 34.88 25.44 -2.62
N SER A 214 34.50 26.73 -2.52
CA SER A 214 35.43 27.85 -2.67
C SER A 214 36.50 27.89 -1.59
N VAL A 215 36.14 27.63 -0.32
CA VAL A 215 37.09 27.63 0.79
C VAL A 215 38.13 26.51 0.63
N PHE A 216 37.69 25.28 0.30
CA PHE A 216 38.63 24.17 0.11
C PHE A 216 39.46 24.30 -1.17
N LEU A 217 38.88 24.84 -2.24
CA LEU A 217 39.63 25.14 -3.46
C LEU A 217 40.72 26.18 -3.18
N TYR A 218 40.37 27.26 -2.48
CA TYR A 218 41.33 28.28 -2.07
C TYR A 218 42.42 27.70 -1.17
N ALA A 219 42.05 26.91 -0.16
CA ALA A 219 43.01 26.25 0.74
C ALA A 219 43.95 25.31 0.00
N THR A 220 43.48 24.63 -1.04
CA THR A 220 44.29 23.75 -1.89
C THR A 220 45.37 24.56 -2.62
N PHE A 221 44.98 25.65 -3.29
CA PHE A 221 45.93 26.53 -3.99
C PHE A 221 46.88 27.27 -3.06
N ASP A 222 46.41 27.71 -1.88
CA ASP A 222 47.25 28.40 -0.89
C ASP A 222 48.30 27.44 -0.30
N SER A 223 47.91 26.21 0.03
CA SER A 223 48.84 25.17 0.54
C SER A 223 49.92 24.83 -0.49
N GLU A 224 49.55 24.75 -1.77
CA GLU A 224 50.50 24.50 -2.85
C GLU A 224 51.52 25.65 -2.99
N ARG A 225 51.05 26.91 -2.95
CA ARG A 225 51.92 28.10 -3.01
C ARG A 225 52.89 28.20 -1.83
N ARG A 226 52.47 27.77 -0.64
CA ARG A 226 53.30 27.76 0.58
C ARG A 226 54.25 26.57 0.67
N GLY A 227 54.16 25.61 -0.26
CA GLY A 227 54.98 24.41 -0.25
C GLY A 227 54.54 23.35 0.77
N GLU A 228 53.35 23.50 1.36
CA GLU A 228 52.79 22.61 2.37
C GLU A 228 52.11 21.38 1.72
N LYS A 229 52.92 20.57 1.03
CA LYS A 229 52.44 19.45 0.19
C LYS A 229 51.58 18.42 0.93
N GLY A 230 51.69 18.33 2.26
CA GLY A 230 50.87 17.43 3.08
C GLY A 230 49.38 17.79 3.10
N TYR A 231 49.03 19.08 3.01
CA TYR A 231 47.63 19.52 3.09
C TYR A 231 46.92 19.55 1.74
N VAL A 232 47.67 19.68 0.63
CA VAL A 232 47.12 19.68 -0.74
C VAL A 232 46.18 18.51 -1.01
N PRO A 233 46.55 17.22 -0.79
CA PRO A 233 45.65 16.11 -1.05
C PRO A 233 44.42 16.10 -0.13
N VAL A 234 44.54 16.62 1.09
CA VAL A 234 43.43 16.70 2.06
C VAL A 234 42.39 17.72 1.59
N PHE A 235 42.81 18.94 1.26
CA PHE A 235 41.88 19.98 0.79
C PHE A 235 41.35 19.69 -0.62
N ALA A 236 42.15 19.08 -1.49
CA ALA A 236 41.68 18.63 -2.80
C ALA A 236 40.58 17.57 -2.67
N PHE A 237 40.72 16.61 -1.74
CA PHE A 237 39.68 15.62 -1.44
C PHE A 237 38.36 16.30 -1.05
N PHE A 238 38.39 17.25 -0.12
CA PHE A 238 37.18 17.97 0.30
C PHE A 238 36.60 18.82 -0.83
N THR A 239 37.44 19.47 -1.64
CA THR A 239 36.99 20.22 -2.82
C THR A 239 36.18 19.33 -3.76
N ILE A 240 36.71 18.15 -4.10
CA ILE A 240 36.03 17.18 -4.96
C ILE A 240 34.74 16.66 -4.30
N ALA A 241 34.79 16.35 -3.00
CA ALA A 241 33.64 15.82 -2.27
C ALA A 241 32.47 16.82 -2.23
N PHE A 242 32.72 18.09 -1.87
CA PHE A 242 31.69 19.12 -1.82
C PHE A 242 31.20 19.52 -3.21
N TYR A 243 32.09 19.59 -4.19
CA TYR A 243 31.73 19.88 -5.57
C TYR A 243 30.82 18.80 -6.17
N GLY A 244 31.25 17.54 -6.13
CA GLY A 244 30.48 16.40 -6.63
C GLY A 244 29.18 16.19 -5.86
N GLY A 245 29.23 16.30 -4.54
CA GLY A 245 28.04 16.24 -3.68
C GLY A 245 27.02 17.33 -4.00
N GLY A 246 27.48 18.54 -4.31
CA GLY A 246 26.62 19.66 -4.72
C GLY A 246 25.91 19.44 -6.06
N ILE A 247 26.57 18.82 -7.04
CA ILE A 247 25.97 18.42 -8.32
C ILE A 247 24.89 17.36 -8.07
N TYR A 248 25.22 16.31 -7.31
CA TYR A 248 24.27 15.25 -6.97
C TYR A 248 23.04 15.81 -6.24
N ALA A 249 23.26 16.66 -5.24
CA ALA A 249 22.19 17.29 -4.46
C ALA A 249 21.26 18.15 -5.33
N ALA A 250 21.81 18.89 -6.31
CA ALA A 250 21.02 19.66 -7.27
C ALA A 250 20.14 18.75 -8.16
N VAL A 251 20.71 17.70 -8.74
CA VAL A 251 19.95 16.74 -9.58
C VAL A 251 18.85 16.06 -8.76
N ASN A 252 19.23 15.50 -7.61
CA ASN A 252 18.31 14.77 -6.73
C ASN A 252 17.18 15.67 -6.20
N SER A 253 17.48 16.91 -5.82
CA SER A 253 16.44 17.85 -5.37
C SER A 253 15.47 18.26 -6.48
N THR A 254 15.90 18.20 -7.74
CA THR A 254 15.03 18.43 -8.89
C THR A 254 14.04 17.28 -9.06
N HIS A 255 14.51 16.03 -9.02
CA HIS A 255 13.63 14.85 -9.03
C HIS A 255 12.61 14.92 -7.90
N ARG A 256 13.07 15.14 -6.67
CA ARG A 256 12.17 15.26 -5.51
C ARG A 256 11.17 16.40 -5.64
N TYR A 257 11.51 17.49 -6.31
CA TYR A 257 10.58 18.58 -6.57
C TYR A 257 9.50 18.17 -7.59
N ASN A 258 9.88 17.54 -8.70
CA ASN A 258 8.95 17.06 -9.71
C ASN A 258 8.03 15.95 -9.16
N ASP A 259 8.58 15.01 -8.40
CA ASP A 259 7.83 13.91 -7.78
C ASP A 259 6.79 14.44 -6.78
N ARG A 260 7.13 15.50 -6.03
CA ARG A 260 6.19 16.16 -5.11
C ARG A 260 5.05 16.85 -5.87
N LEU A 261 5.35 17.58 -6.94
CA LEU A 261 4.30 18.20 -7.78
C LEU A 261 3.32 17.15 -8.31
N HIS A 262 3.85 16.03 -8.78
CA HIS A 262 3.03 14.91 -9.25
C HIS A 262 2.17 14.33 -8.11
N THR A 263 2.78 14.06 -6.96
CA THR A 263 2.10 13.48 -5.80
C THR A 263 1.00 14.39 -5.27
N ASP A 264 1.28 15.68 -5.11
CA ASP A 264 0.33 16.67 -4.61
C ASP A 264 -0.88 16.79 -5.56
N PHE A 265 -0.64 16.72 -6.87
CA PHE A 265 -1.70 16.71 -7.88
C PHE A 265 -2.59 15.47 -7.76
N LEU A 266 -2.01 14.28 -7.67
CA LEU A 266 -2.77 13.04 -7.51
C LEU A 266 -3.60 13.06 -6.22
N ASP A 267 -3.03 13.52 -5.11
CA ASP A 267 -3.73 13.65 -3.84
C ASP A 267 -4.84 14.69 -3.89
N GLU A 268 -4.69 15.77 -4.68
CA GLU A 268 -5.78 16.70 -4.97
C GLU A 268 -6.92 16.03 -5.76
N GLN A 269 -6.60 15.27 -6.81
CA GLN A 269 -7.62 14.55 -7.59
C GLN A 269 -8.37 13.55 -6.71
N ARG A 270 -7.65 12.74 -5.94
CA ARG A 270 -8.24 11.81 -4.97
C ARG A 270 -9.20 12.52 -4.00
N ARG A 271 -8.76 13.62 -3.38
CA ARG A 271 -9.61 14.42 -2.47
C ARG A 271 -10.86 14.96 -3.17
N ARG A 272 -10.71 15.49 -4.39
CA ARG A 272 -11.79 16.05 -5.19
C ARG A 272 -12.88 15.02 -5.50
N TYR A 273 -12.47 13.80 -5.85
CA TYR A 273 -13.38 12.71 -6.15
C TYR A 273 -13.77 11.89 -4.91
N ARG A 274 -13.46 12.39 -3.71
CA ARG A 274 -13.73 11.72 -2.43
C ARG A 274 -13.21 10.29 -2.41
N ILE A 275 -11.99 10.09 -2.88
CA ILE A 275 -11.29 8.82 -2.92
C ILE A 275 -10.24 8.90 -1.82
N PHE A 276 -10.61 8.51 -0.61
CA PHE A 276 -9.77 8.69 0.57
C PHE A 276 -8.95 7.43 0.86
N TYR A 277 -7.76 7.62 1.45
CA TYR A 277 -7.09 6.60 2.25
C TYR A 277 -7.24 7.03 3.71
N ASP A 278 -7.99 6.29 4.51
CA ASP A 278 -7.90 6.44 5.96
C ASP A 278 -6.56 5.86 6.41
N ALA A 279 -5.53 6.72 6.39
CA ALA A 279 -4.33 6.51 7.18
C ALA A 279 -4.69 6.82 8.63
N ARG A 280 -4.97 5.77 9.41
CA ARG A 280 -4.83 5.87 10.87
C ARG A 280 -3.35 5.87 11.23
#